data_AF-A0A084JVG0-F1
#
_entry.id   AF-A0A084JVG0-F1
#
_cell.length_a   1.000
_cell.length_b   1.000
_cell.length_c   1.000
_cell.angle_alpha   90.00
_cell.angle_beta   90.00
_cell.angle_gamma   90.00
#
_symmetry.space_group_name_H-M   'P 1'
#
loop_
_entity.id
_entity.type
_entity.pdbx_description
1 polymer ?
#
loop_
_entity_poly.entity_id
_entity_poly.type
_entity_poly.pdbx_seq_one_letter_code
_entity_poly.pdbx_strand_id
1 'polypeptide(L)'
;MTSFVGKWKLLVIVFFVGYYAFAKAETPATIAHTIYSNTEIATFSIDKSSTRTEIFELFKELFINHSVKAKLNGYKRHGGVITLLDLTLTDQNGTIFPLNLQNDKGIDTVCLTLNPAFNNIVEFAPCDVALKAVTPISASQYGQFYETTFVDSTEVDEKETVQKAEETVKEKADSRQTAQEVIAARKAKTETEIEAARLRVKQQQEQRRIDVLARKAKLEAQQAEKRIQNEQLIADRTLKREQQLREVSERQLARRQEAEAARIAKLEDEKRQIAIETARLETLAQEERLQLETLEKERLAAQQRQEQRRLQEELDKKEALRLKEEEKERAREVIRVRKRLEAERLEQVKAENERVKKEKEALELKRLERQLELDRLALERQALQDELNAQLEKERLIEEEKRRAALLKAEQELIDERERYREDLGQADSRKQLMVNANEQGYIAIEDRIIEQGYLMFNAEQCSFKVYMGRTFIYDAFGAKILTIDDELTDAPQSGKVIVNQVEATYEFTENLLIIKNSQGQLIDEEGKVVGAGVNSTDSQSQDFKTTHSFKIQIHFSDDEIKNVFNQIEQYQFDTELLESTFNQSGSLTNLVFRIDDESFVFNVLDSNSFILIDIDERNNRVNVSKKEN
;
A
#
# COMPACT_ATOMS: atom_id res chain seq x y z
N MET A 1 -58.45 -25.77 0.88
CA MET A 1 -57.16 -25.61 1.60
C MET A 1 -56.13 -26.64 1.10
N THR A 2 -55.58 -26.46 -0.10
CA THR A 2 -54.52 -27.36 -0.63
C THR A 2 -53.50 -26.68 -1.54
N SER A 3 -53.47 -25.34 -1.66
CA SER A 3 -52.47 -24.63 -2.48
C SER A 3 -51.30 -24.02 -1.69
N PHE A 4 -51.34 -24.05 -0.36
CA PHE A 4 -50.31 -23.45 0.49
C PHE A 4 -49.11 -24.37 0.77
N VAL A 5 -49.32 -25.69 0.71
CA VAL A 5 -48.27 -26.69 1.03
C VAL A 5 -47.26 -26.85 -0.11
N GLY A 6 -47.65 -26.57 -1.36
CA GLY A 6 -46.78 -26.69 -2.53
C GLY A 6 -45.73 -25.57 -2.65
N LYS A 7 -46.10 -24.34 -2.29
CA LYS A 7 -45.18 -23.18 -2.38
C LYS A 7 -44.12 -23.18 -1.28
N TRP A 8 -44.44 -23.73 -0.11
CA TRP A 8 -43.48 -23.82 0.99
C TRP A 8 -42.39 -24.87 0.73
N LYS A 9 -42.72 -25.98 0.07
CA LYS A 9 -41.71 -26.96 -0.39
C LYS A 9 -40.77 -26.38 -1.44
N LEU A 10 -41.26 -25.50 -2.31
CA LEU A 10 -40.45 -24.85 -3.34
C LEU A 10 -39.47 -23.83 -2.72
N LEU A 11 -39.91 -23.09 -1.70
CA LEU A 11 -39.06 -22.18 -0.93
C LEU A 11 -37.98 -22.93 -0.13
N VAL A 12 -38.31 -24.07 0.47
CA VAL A 12 -37.33 -24.91 1.19
C VAL A 12 -36.30 -25.51 0.22
N ILE A 13 -36.71 -25.92 -0.99
CA ILE A 13 -35.76 -26.42 -2.01
C ILE A 13 -34.85 -25.29 -2.51
N VAL A 14 -35.36 -24.08 -2.71
CA VAL A 14 -34.52 -22.92 -3.09
C VAL A 14 -33.57 -22.54 -1.96
N PHE A 15 -33.99 -22.61 -0.69
CA PHE A 15 -33.11 -22.40 0.46
C PHE A 15 -32.05 -23.51 0.59
N PHE A 16 -32.40 -24.78 0.36
CA PHE A 16 -31.42 -25.88 0.39
C PHE A 16 -30.44 -25.81 -0.78
N VAL A 17 -30.87 -25.45 -1.98
CA VAL A 17 -29.98 -25.27 -3.14
C VAL A 17 -29.11 -24.02 -2.98
N GLY A 18 -29.64 -22.94 -2.39
CA GLY A 18 -28.85 -21.77 -2.01
C GLY A 18 -27.78 -22.09 -0.96
N TYR A 19 -28.12 -22.86 0.08
CA TYR A 19 -27.14 -23.29 1.08
C TYR A 19 -26.09 -24.26 0.51
N TYR A 20 -26.45 -25.18 -0.39
CA TYR A 20 -25.47 -26.08 -1.01
C TYR A 20 -24.61 -25.40 -2.09
N ALA A 21 -25.08 -24.33 -2.72
CA ALA A 21 -24.28 -23.51 -3.62
C ALA A 21 -23.27 -22.64 -2.85
N PHE A 22 -23.65 -22.12 -1.67
CA PHE A 22 -22.73 -21.37 -0.80
C PHE A 22 -21.81 -22.26 0.05
N ALA A 23 -22.22 -23.48 0.41
CA ALA A 23 -21.35 -24.43 1.12
C ALA A 23 -20.29 -25.11 0.23
N LYS A 24 -20.30 -24.87 -1.09
CA LYS A 24 -19.31 -25.41 -2.03
C LYS A 24 -18.44 -24.34 -2.70
N ALA A 25 -18.51 -23.08 -2.22
CA ALA A 25 -17.68 -21.97 -2.68
C ALA A 25 -16.74 -21.40 -1.61
N GLU A 26 -16.74 -21.95 -0.40
CA GLU A 26 -15.66 -21.76 0.58
C GLU A 26 -14.68 -22.94 0.48
N THR A 27 -14.12 -23.16 -0.70
CA THR A 27 -12.73 -23.63 -0.70
C THR A 27 -11.90 -22.38 -0.48
N PRO A 28 -11.28 -22.17 0.71
CA PRO A 28 -10.20 -21.20 0.77
C PRO A 28 -9.27 -21.54 -0.38
N ALA A 29 -8.88 -20.52 -1.16
CA ALA A 29 -7.78 -20.67 -2.10
C ALA A 29 -6.61 -21.20 -1.27
N THR A 30 -6.34 -22.49 -1.38
CA THR A 30 -5.16 -23.11 -0.80
C THR A 30 -4.00 -22.46 -1.54
N ILE A 31 -3.42 -21.43 -0.94
CA ILE A 31 -2.03 -21.08 -1.18
C ILE A 31 -1.27 -22.34 -0.80
N ALA A 32 -0.79 -23.07 -1.80
CA ALA A 32 0.08 -24.20 -1.56
C ALA A 32 1.40 -23.66 -0.99
N HIS A 33 1.46 -23.56 0.35
CA HIS A 33 2.71 -23.31 1.05
C HIS A 33 3.57 -24.58 0.95
N THR A 34 4.43 -24.68 -0.05
CA THR A 34 5.43 -25.76 -0.13
C THR A 34 6.72 -25.36 0.58
N ILE A 35 6.87 -25.96 1.75
CA ILE A 35 8.06 -26.57 2.38
C ILE A 35 9.43 -26.02 1.95
N TYR A 36 10.12 -25.41 2.91
CA TYR A 36 11.55 -25.13 2.85
C TYR A 36 12.37 -26.43 2.81
N SER A 37 12.98 -26.70 1.65
CA SER A 37 14.19 -27.54 1.55
C SER A 37 15.22 -26.76 0.72
N ASN A 38 16.49 -26.75 1.15
CA ASN A 38 17.58 -25.92 0.59
C ASN A 38 17.97 -26.25 -0.88
N THR A 39 17.13 -26.95 -1.63
CA THR A 39 17.33 -27.35 -3.02
C THR A 39 16.05 -27.29 -3.88
N GLU A 40 14.89 -26.92 -3.32
CA GLU A 40 13.62 -26.88 -4.05
C GLU A 40 13.36 -25.48 -4.63
N ILE A 41 13.06 -25.42 -5.92
CA ILE A 41 12.75 -24.17 -6.62
C ILE A 41 11.43 -23.63 -6.04
N ALA A 42 11.39 -22.36 -5.65
CA ALA A 42 10.18 -21.75 -5.14
C ALA A 42 9.29 -21.34 -6.32
N THR A 43 8.05 -21.84 -6.37
CA THR A 43 7.09 -21.49 -7.43
C THR A 43 5.93 -20.73 -6.82
N PHE A 44 5.68 -19.51 -7.30
CA PHE A 44 4.54 -18.68 -6.91
C PHE A 44 3.58 -18.55 -8.09
N SER A 45 2.28 -18.49 -7.84
CA SER A 45 1.29 -18.38 -8.90
C SER A 45 0.31 -17.22 -8.69
N ILE A 46 -0.02 -16.51 -9.76
CA ILE A 46 -1.10 -15.51 -9.82
C ILE A 46 -2.15 -16.04 -10.79
N ASP A 47 -3.37 -16.26 -10.33
CA ASP A 47 -4.48 -16.73 -11.17
C ASP A 47 -5.48 -15.60 -11.49
N LYS A 48 -6.46 -15.90 -12.35
CA LYS A 48 -7.50 -14.93 -12.72
C LYS A 48 -8.40 -14.48 -11.56
N SER A 49 -8.46 -15.25 -10.47
CA SER A 49 -9.25 -14.93 -9.27
C SER A 49 -8.46 -14.11 -8.25
N SER A 50 -7.13 -14.03 -8.41
CA SER A 50 -6.25 -13.40 -7.45
C SER A 50 -6.64 -11.93 -7.25
N THR A 51 -6.74 -11.53 -5.99
CA THR A 51 -7.08 -10.14 -5.68
C THR A 51 -5.86 -9.25 -5.83
N ARG A 52 -6.08 -7.95 -6.02
CA ARG A 52 -4.96 -6.99 -6.08
C ARG A 52 -4.14 -7.01 -4.78
N THR A 53 -4.80 -7.20 -3.64
CA THR A 53 -4.16 -7.31 -2.32
C THR A 53 -3.24 -8.53 -2.24
N GLU A 54 -3.71 -9.70 -2.67
CA GLU A 54 -2.90 -10.93 -2.71
C GLU A 54 -1.66 -10.76 -3.61
N ILE A 55 -1.80 -10.07 -4.75
CA ILE A 55 -0.67 -9.75 -5.63
C ILE A 55 0.35 -8.85 -4.92
N PHE A 56 -0.09 -7.85 -4.16
CA PHE A 56 0.82 -6.99 -3.39
C PHE A 56 1.45 -7.69 -2.19
N GLU A 57 0.74 -8.61 -1.54
CA GLU A 57 1.32 -9.46 -0.49
C GLU A 57 2.42 -10.35 -1.07
N LEU A 58 2.17 -10.97 -2.22
CA LEU A 58 3.19 -11.71 -2.96
C LEU A 58 4.41 -10.84 -3.29
N PHE A 59 4.22 -9.57 -3.68
CA PHE A 59 5.35 -8.67 -3.95
C PHE A 59 6.19 -8.38 -2.71
N LYS A 60 5.54 -8.18 -1.56
CA LYS A 60 6.23 -8.00 -0.28
C LYS A 60 7.03 -9.25 0.06
N GLU A 61 6.45 -10.43 -0.11
CA GLU A 61 7.13 -11.70 0.12
C GLU A 61 8.34 -11.86 -0.80
N LEU A 62 8.20 -11.62 -2.10
CA LEU A 62 9.27 -11.67 -3.09
C LEU A 62 10.42 -10.70 -2.78
N PHE A 63 10.09 -9.50 -2.28
CA PHE A 63 11.09 -8.52 -1.89
C PHE A 63 11.83 -8.92 -0.61
N ILE A 64 11.10 -9.32 0.44
CA ILE A 64 11.66 -9.65 1.75
C ILE A 64 12.52 -10.93 1.68
N ASN A 65 12.00 -11.97 1.02
CA ASN A 65 12.62 -13.29 1.03
C ASN A 65 13.64 -13.49 -0.11
N HIS A 66 13.45 -12.81 -1.25
CA HIS A 66 14.23 -13.07 -2.46
C HIS A 66 14.86 -11.82 -3.08
N SER A 67 14.72 -10.63 -2.46
CA SER A 67 15.22 -9.35 -3.01
C SER A 67 14.75 -9.03 -4.44
N VAL A 68 13.64 -9.64 -4.87
CA VAL A 68 13.01 -9.36 -6.17
C VAL A 68 12.10 -8.14 -6.02
N LYS A 69 12.34 -7.10 -6.81
CA LYS A 69 11.48 -5.92 -6.86
C LYS A 69 10.36 -6.16 -7.87
N ALA A 70 9.13 -5.89 -7.47
CA ALA A 70 7.97 -5.98 -8.34
C ALA A 70 7.34 -4.60 -8.54
N LYS A 71 6.90 -4.33 -9.77
CA LYS A 71 6.16 -3.13 -10.15
C LYS A 71 4.92 -3.53 -10.92
N LEU A 72 3.74 -3.18 -10.41
CA LEU A 72 2.48 -3.30 -11.13
C LEU A 72 2.32 -2.04 -12.00
N ASN A 73 2.39 -2.19 -13.33
CA ASN A 73 2.20 -1.07 -14.26
C ASN A 73 0.74 -0.89 -14.64
N GLY A 74 -0.06 -1.96 -14.60
CA GLY A 74 -1.46 -1.94 -14.95
C GLY A 74 -2.21 -3.13 -14.35
N TYR A 75 -3.39 -2.86 -13.81
CA TYR A 75 -4.28 -3.89 -13.28
C TYR A 75 -5.71 -3.49 -13.59
N LYS A 76 -6.47 -4.42 -14.18
CA LYS A 76 -7.92 -4.28 -14.31
C LYS A 76 -8.58 -5.59 -13.94
N ARG A 77 -9.64 -5.47 -13.16
CA ARG A 77 -10.54 -6.55 -12.80
C ARG A 77 -11.93 -6.21 -13.32
N HIS A 78 -12.68 -7.21 -13.72
CA HIS A 78 -14.07 -7.04 -14.10
C HIS A 78 -14.84 -8.30 -13.71
N GLY A 79 -15.97 -8.14 -13.02
CA GLY A 79 -16.81 -9.27 -12.60
C GLY A 79 -16.06 -10.28 -11.71
N GLY A 80 -15.12 -9.81 -10.89
CA GLY A 80 -14.33 -10.66 -9.99
C GLY A 80 -13.16 -11.41 -10.63
N VAL A 81 -12.89 -11.23 -11.93
CA VAL A 81 -11.73 -11.81 -12.62
C VAL A 81 -10.77 -10.75 -13.17
N ILE A 82 -9.47 -11.01 -13.10
CA ILE A 82 -8.44 -10.09 -13.64
C ILE A 82 -8.49 -10.13 -15.17
N THR A 83 -8.77 -9.00 -15.82
CA THR A 83 -8.82 -8.88 -17.29
C THR A 83 -7.59 -8.21 -17.88
N LEU A 84 -6.82 -7.46 -17.08
CA LEU A 84 -5.51 -6.92 -17.45
C LEU A 84 -4.55 -7.07 -16.27
N LEU A 85 -3.38 -7.64 -16.53
CA LEU A 85 -2.25 -7.68 -15.61
C LEU A 85 -0.97 -7.27 -16.35
N ASP A 86 -0.45 -6.10 -16.03
CA ASP A 86 0.83 -5.59 -16.51
C ASP A 86 1.77 -5.40 -15.31
N LEU A 87 2.86 -6.16 -15.31
CA LEU A 87 3.74 -6.35 -14.19
C LEU A 87 5.19 -6.40 -14.65
N THR A 88 6.10 -5.88 -13.86
CA THR A 88 7.53 -5.92 -14.12
C THR A 88 8.25 -6.38 -12.86
N LEU A 89 8.98 -7.49 -12.96
CA LEU A 89 9.86 -7.95 -11.91
C LEU A 89 11.30 -7.54 -12.21
N THR A 90 12.09 -7.27 -11.18
CA THR A 90 13.52 -7.00 -11.28
C THR A 90 14.23 -7.85 -10.24
N ASP A 91 15.12 -8.74 -10.68
CA ASP A 91 15.90 -9.59 -9.78
C ASP A 91 16.99 -8.79 -9.02
N GLN A 92 17.71 -9.47 -8.12
CA GLN A 92 18.81 -8.86 -7.36
C GLN A 92 19.96 -8.37 -8.27
N ASN A 93 20.14 -8.97 -9.45
CA ASN A 93 21.18 -8.61 -10.41
C ASN A 93 20.78 -7.44 -11.31
N GLY A 94 19.54 -6.94 -11.21
CA GLY A 94 19.00 -5.88 -12.04
C GLY A 94 18.41 -6.34 -13.37
N THR A 95 18.24 -7.65 -13.59
CA THR A 95 17.55 -8.21 -14.75
C THR A 95 16.06 -7.94 -14.65
N ILE A 96 15.46 -7.42 -15.73
CA ILE A 96 14.06 -7.00 -15.79
C ILE A 96 13.23 -8.03 -16.54
N PHE A 97 12.11 -8.46 -15.96
CA PHE A 97 11.16 -9.41 -16.51
C PHE A 97 9.77 -8.75 -16.62
N PRO A 98 9.42 -8.17 -17.79
CA PRO A 98 8.10 -7.62 -18.03
C PRO A 98 7.09 -8.72 -18.39
N LEU A 99 5.87 -8.57 -17.92
CA LEU A 99 4.72 -9.42 -18.24
C LEU A 99 3.52 -8.54 -18.51
N ASN A 100 2.86 -8.74 -19.65
CA ASN A 100 1.61 -8.07 -19.99
C ASN A 100 0.62 -9.13 -20.47
N LEU A 101 -0.48 -9.28 -19.74
CA LEU A 101 -1.58 -10.20 -20.02
C LEU A 101 -2.87 -9.40 -20.07
N GLN A 102 -3.60 -9.50 -21.19
CA GLN A 102 -4.88 -8.87 -21.37
C GLN A 102 -5.87 -9.86 -21.98
N ASN A 103 -6.95 -10.16 -21.27
CA ASN A 103 -8.01 -11.05 -21.71
C ASN A 103 -9.34 -10.69 -21.03
N ASP A 104 -10.35 -10.33 -21.81
CA ASP A 104 -11.68 -9.93 -21.32
C ASP A 104 -12.39 -11.04 -20.52
N LYS A 105 -11.97 -12.30 -20.67
CA LYS A 105 -12.54 -13.46 -19.95
C LYS A 105 -11.74 -13.88 -18.70
N GLY A 106 -10.68 -13.15 -18.37
CA GLY A 106 -9.74 -13.52 -17.31
C GLY A 106 -8.37 -13.88 -17.87
N ILE A 107 -7.29 -13.44 -17.23
CA ILE A 107 -5.92 -13.82 -17.57
C ILE A 107 -5.65 -15.31 -17.35
N ASP A 108 -4.65 -15.85 -18.03
CA ASP A 108 -4.13 -17.18 -17.72
C ASP A 108 -3.29 -17.13 -16.42
N THR A 109 -3.22 -18.26 -15.70
CA THR A 109 -2.43 -18.35 -14.46
C THR A 109 -0.96 -18.11 -14.76
N VAL A 110 -0.34 -17.17 -14.06
CA VAL A 110 1.08 -16.83 -14.14
C VAL A 110 1.85 -17.65 -13.12
N CYS A 111 2.96 -18.24 -13.53
CA CYS A 111 3.91 -18.93 -12.65
C CYS A 111 5.22 -18.15 -12.58
N LEU A 112 5.71 -17.92 -11.36
CA LEU A 112 7.00 -17.34 -11.05
C LEU A 112 7.86 -18.40 -10.36
N THR A 113 8.94 -18.80 -11.01
CA THR A 113 9.87 -19.82 -10.52
C THR A 113 11.18 -19.14 -10.11
N LEU A 114 11.60 -19.31 -8.86
CA LEU A 114 12.84 -18.76 -8.32
C LEU A 114 13.84 -19.88 -8.01
N ASN A 115 15.12 -19.60 -8.25
CA ASN A 115 16.21 -20.42 -7.73
C ASN A 115 16.67 -19.86 -6.37
N PRO A 116 16.39 -20.53 -5.24
CA PRO A 116 16.72 -19.99 -3.92
C PRO A 116 18.23 -19.89 -3.66
N ALA A 117 19.05 -20.65 -4.38
CA ALA A 117 20.51 -20.61 -4.21
C ALA A 117 21.14 -19.32 -4.76
N PHE A 118 20.49 -18.68 -5.74
CA PHE A 118 21.01 -17.48 -6.40
C PHE A 118 20.06 -16.27 -6.32
N ASN A 119 18.87 -16.42 -5.71
CA ASN A 119 17.80 -15.41 -5.68
C ASN A 119 17.48 -14.81 -7.05
N ASN A 120 17.59 -15.65 -8.09
CA ASN A 120 17.33 -15.26 -9.46
C ASN A 120 16.00 -15.84 -9.94
N ILE A 121 15.29 -15.06 -10.75
CA ILE A 121 14.09 -15.49 -11.45
C ILE A 121 14.51 -16.46 -12.55
N VAL A 122 14.00 -17.69 -12.48
CA VAL A 122 14.21 -18.75 -13.47
C VAL A 122 13.14 -18.67 -14.56
N GLU A 123 11.90 -18.41 -14.15
CA GLU A 123 10.76 -18.36 -15.06
C GLU A 123 9.71 -17.38 -14.54
N PHE A 124 9.11 -16.60 -15.43
CA PHE A 124 7.99 -15.71 -15.14
C PHE A 124 7.09 -15.63 -16.37
N ALA A 125 6.11 -16.52 -16.45
CA ALA A 125 5.26 -16.71 -17.63
C ALA A 125 3.94 -17.39 -17.26
N PRO A 126 2.92 -17.41 -18.14
CA PRO A 126 1.73 -18.25 -17.94
C PRO A 126 2.09 -19.73 -17.78
N CYS A 127 1.52 -20.40 -16.77
CA CYS A 127 1.89 -21.75 -16.34
C CYS A 127 1.71 -22.83 -17.43
N ASP A 128 0.87 -22.57 -18.45
CA ASP A 128 0.60 -23.52 -19.55
C ASP A 128 1.63 -23.46 -20.68
N VAL A 129 2.63 -22.57 -20.60
CA VAL A 129 3.71 -22.48 -21.61
C VAL A 129 4.84 -23.45 -21.26
N ALA A 130 4.69 -24.71 -21.64
CA ALA A 130 5.77 -25.69 -21.58
C ALA A 130 6.95 -25.26 -22.49
N LEU A 131 8.13 -25.07 -21.88
CA LEU A 131 9.46 -25.05 -22.49
C LEU A 131 9.66 -24.06 -23.66
N LYS A 132 9.87 -22.78 -23.33
CA LYS A 132 10.83 -21.91 -24.03
C LYS A 132 11.21 -20.75 -23.12
N ALA A 133 12.47 -20.72 -22.70
CA ALA A 133 13.07 -19.62 -21.97
C ALA A 133 12.70 -18.29 -22.63
N VAL A 134 12.06 -17.40 -21.87
CA VAL A 134 11.97 -15.98 -22.24
C VAL A 134 13.41 -15.48 -22.28
N THR A 135 13.93 -15.26 -23.48
CA THR A 135 15.28 -14.75 -23.67
C THR A 135 15.37 -13.35 -23.08
N PRO A 136 16.34 -13.06 -22.20
CA PRO A 136 16.51 -11.73 -21.63
C PRO A 136 16.79 -10.73 -22.75
N ILE A 137 16.04 -9.63 -22.77
CA ILE A 137 16.19 -8.56 -23.77
C ILE A 137 16.89 -7.38 -23.08
N SER A 138 17.97 -6.88 -23.66
CA SER A 138 18.60 -5.62 -23.23
C SER A 138 17.71 -4.42 -23.57
N ALA A 139 17.72 -3.37 -22.74
CA ALA A 139 16.87 -2.18 -22.80
C ALA A 139 16.80 -1.42 -24.16
N SER A 140 17.61 -1.78 -25.16
CA SER A 140 17.67 -1.16 -26.49
C SER A 140 16.70 -1.71 -27.53
N GLN A 141 15.92 -2.76 -27.24
CA GLN A 141 15.12 -3.47 -28.29
C GLN A 141 13.59 -3.40 -28.13
N TYR A 142 13.07 -2.55 -27.24
CA TYR A 142 11.62 -2.45 -26.98
C TYR A 142 10.79 -1.85 -28.15
N GLY A 143 11.45 -1.33 -29.20
CA GLY A 143 10.81 -0.53 -30.24
C GLY A 143 10.41 -1.23 -31.55
N GLN A 144 10.61 -2.54 -31.72
CA GLN A 144 10.47 -3.19 -33.05
C GLN A 144 9.43 -4.33 -33.15
N PHE A 145 8.54 -4.51 -32.17
CA PHE A 145 7.58 -5.62 -32.17
C PHE A 145 6.18 -5.32 -32.74
N TYR A 146 5.96 -4.14 -33.35
CA TYR A 146 4.70 -3.81 -34.02
C TYR A 146 4.93 -3.24 -35.40
N GLU A 147 5.24 -4.08 -36.39
CA GLU A 147 4.92 -3.80 -37.79
C GLU A 147 5.01 -5.09 -38.63
N THR A 148 3.85 -5.61 -39.05
CA THR A 148 3.55 -6.53 -40.18
C THR A 148 2.19 -7.21 -39.84
N THR A 149 1.17 -7.35 -40.68
CA THR A 149 1.04 -7.43 -42.14
C THR A 149 -0.42 -7.18 -42.53
N PHE A 150 -0.68 -6.51 -43.66
CA PHE A 150 -1.89 -6.69 -44.47
C PHE A 150 -1.41 -7.05 -45.87
N VAL A 151 -1.74 -8.26 -46.34
CA VAL A 151 -1.49 -8.73 -47.71
C VAL A 151 -2.82 -8.64 -48.44
N ASP A 152 -2.91 -7.73 -49.41
CA ASP A 152 -4.03 -7.60 -50.33
C ASP A 152 -3.76 -8.48 -51.57
N SER A 153 -4.78 -9.22 -51.99
CA SER A 153 -4.70 -10.23 -53.06
C SER A 153 -5.73 -9.90 -54.12
N THR A 154 -5.32 -9.29 -55.24
CA THR A 154 -6.05 -9.40 -56.52
C THR A 154 -5.13 -9.01 -57.68
N GLU A 155 -4.81 -9.97 -58.56
CA GLU A 155 -4.52 -9.67 -59.96
C GLU A 155 -5.20 -10.70 -60.86
N VAL A 156 -5.75 -10.15 -61.95
CA VAL A 156 -6.68 -10.71 -62.92
C VAL A 156 -5.88 -11.16 -64.14
N ASP A 157 -6.15 -12.36 -64.65
CA ASP A 157 -5.63 -12.84 -65.92
C ASP A 157 -6.82 -13.32 -66.76
N GLU A 158 -7.03 -12.73 -67.94
CA GLU A 158 -7.79 -13.37 -69.02
C GLU A 158 -7.46 -12.73 -70.38
N LYS A 159 -6.84 -13.53 -71.25
CA LYS A 159 -6.74 -13.35 -72.70
C LYS A 159 -7.54 -14.47 -73.34
N GLU A 160 -8.37 -14.18 -74.34
CA GLU A 160 -8.47 -15.02 -75.55
C GLU A 160 -9.25 -14.38 -76.73
N THR A 161 -8.53 -14.32 -77.85
CA THR A 161 -8.85 -14.73 -79.23
C THR A 161 -10.08 -14.28 -80.05
N VAL A 162 -9.77 -14.28 -81.36
CA VAL A 162 -10.44 -13.75 -82.56
C VAL A 162 -11.22 -14.86 -83.27
N GLN A 163 -12.31 -14.52 -83.97
CA GLN A 163 -12.70 -15.14 -85.26
C GLN A 163 -13.55 -14.17 -86.11
N LYS A 164 -13.30 -14.14 -87.43
CA LYS A 164 -13.95 -13.29 -88.45
C LYS A 164 -14.28 -14.14 -89.67
N ALA A 165 -15.45 -13.94 -90.27
CA ALA A 165 -15.92 -14.59 -91.50
C ALA A 165 -16.26 -13.56 -92.60
N GLU A 166 -15.90 -13.93 -93.84
CA GLU A 166 -16.48 -13.72 -95.19
C GLU A 166 -17.13 -12.39 -95.66
N GLU A 167 -16.76 -11.91 -96.88
CA GLU A 167 -17.55 -12.09 -98.12
C GLU A 167 -17.01 -11.33 -99.38
N THR A 168 -17.01 -12.08 -100.51
CA THR A 168 -17.33 -11.82 -101.96
C THR A 168 -16.83 -10.63 -102.81
N VAL A 169 -16.40 -10.94 -104.07
CA VAL A 169 -16.52 -10.10 -105.30
C VAL A 169 -16.66 -10.98 -106.58
N LYS A 170 -17.49 -10.51 -107.54
CA LYS A 170 -17.87 -11.07 -108.86
C LYS A 170 -17.00 -10.64 -110.06
N GLU A 171 -17.17 -11.38 -111.16
CA GLU A 171 -16.40 -11.45 -112.43
C GLU A 171 -17.05 -10.68 -113.63
N LYS A 172 -16.31 -10.50 -114.74
CA LYS A 172 -16.74 -9.96 -116.07
C LYS A 172 -15.93 -10.59 -117.24
N ALA A 173 -16.58 -10.84 -118.40
CA ALA A 173 -16.06 -10.90 -119.79
C ALA A 173 -17.24 -11.20 -120.77
N ASP A 174 -17.26 -11.06 -122.11
CA ASP A 174 -16.72 -10.17 -123.18
C ASP A 174 -17.34 -10.64 -124.56
N SER A 175 -17.19 -9.85 -125.66
CA SER A 175 -17.06 -10.25 -127.11
C SER A 175 -18.10 -9.91 -128.25
N ARG A 176 -17.61 -9.11 -129.25
CA ARG A 176 -17.44 -9.25 -130.75
C ARG A 176 -18.53 -9.26 -131.89
N GLN A 177 -18.29 -8.34 -132.88
CA GLN A 177 -18.11 -8.40 -134.37
C GLN A 177 -19.19 -8.74 -135.44
N THR A 178 -19.27 -7.96 -136.56
CA THR A 178 -18.86 -8.27 -137.98
C THR A 178 -19.50 -7.34 -139.07
N ALA A 179 -18.98 -7.32 -140.31
CA ALA A 179 -19.30 -6.43 -141.46
C ALA A 179 -19.23 -7.18 -142.82
N GLN A 180 -19.86 -6.70 -143.93
CA GLN A 180 -19.37 -6.70 -145.34
C GLN A 180 -20.38 -6.29 -146.47
N GLU A 181 -19.89 -5.48 -147.46
CA GLU A 181 -19.91 -5.64 -148.97
C GLU A 181 -20.89 -5.01 -150.03
N VAL A 182 -20.30 -4.29 -151.03
CA VAL A 182 -20.24 -4.51 -152.55
C VAL A 182 -21.00 -3.63 -153.64
N ILE A 183 -20.20 -2.88 -154.46
CA ILE A 183 -19.99 -2.78 -155.96
C ILE A 183 -20.92 -2.03 -157.01
N ALA A 184 -20.33 -0.96 -157.60
CA ALA A 184 -20.01 -0.53 -159.01
C ALA A 184 -20.98 -0.08 -160.18
N ALA A 185 -20.60 1.10 -160.74
CA ALA A 185 -20.34 1.51 -162.15
C ALA A 185 -21.44 2.01 -163.14
N ARG A 186 -21.37 3.30 -163.54
CA ARG A 186 -21.34 3.77 -164.95
C ARG A 186 -20.77 5.20 -165.05
N LYS A 187 -19.76 5.37 -165.90
CA LYS A 187 -18.88 6.53 -166.08
C LYS A 187 -19.34 7.44 -167.24
N ALA A 188 -18.80 8.67 -167.23
CA ALA A 188 -18.56 9.56 -168.38
C ALA A 188 -19.61 10.65 -168.73
N LYS A 189 -20.02 11.45 -167.75
CA LYS A 189 -20.52 12.83 -167.99
C LYS A 189 -20.10 13.86 -166.93
N THR A 190 -19.18 13.51 -166.02
CA THR A 190 -18.97 14.20 -164.72
C THR A 190 -17.52 14.58 -164.44
N GLU A 191 -16.65 14.75 -165.43
CA GLU A 191 -15.23 15.08 -165.15
C GLU A 191 -15.01 16.54 -164.73
N THR A 192 -15.90 17.46 -165.10
CA THR A 192 -15.79 18.88 -164.72
C THR A 192 -16.37 19.20 -163.33
N GLU A 193 -17.38 18.44 -162.85
CA GLU A 193 -17.91 18.58 -161.49
C GLU A 193 -17.02 17.91 -160.42
N ILE A 194 -16.24 16.89 -160.81
CA ILE A 194 -15.34 16.17 -159.89
C ILE A 194 -14.14 17.03 -159.47
N GLU A 195 -13.61 17.91 -160.32
CA GLU A 195 -12.49 18.80 -159.94
C GLU A 195 -12.92 19.89 -158.95
N ALA A 196 -14.09 20.50 -159.17
CA ALA A 196 -14.65 21.49 -158.23
C ALA A 196 -15.01 20.85 -156.87
N ALA A 197 -15.52 19.62 -156.88
CA ALA A 197 -15.78 18.86 -155.66
C ALA A 197 -14.49 18.48 -154.90
N ARG A 198 -13.42 18.08 -155.61
CA ARG A 198 -12.12 17.74 -155.00
C ARG A 198 -11.48 18.93 -154.29
N LEU A 199 -11.62 20.15 -154.82
CA LEU A 199 -11.05 21.35 -154.23
C LEU A 199 -11.78 21.77 -152.94
N ARG A 200 -13.12 21.65 -152.91
CA ARG A 200 -13.93 21.85 -151.69
C ARG A 200 -13.63 20.81 -150.61
N VAL A 201 -13.44 19.55 -150.99
CA VAL A 201 -13.06 18.47 -150.04
C VAL A 201 -11.67 18.73 -149.43
N LYS A 202 -10.70 19.21 -150.22
CA LYS A 202 -9.38 19.58 -149.69
C LYS A 202 -9.45 20.72 -148.68
N GLN A 203 -10.19 21.80 -148.99
CA GLN A 203 -10.39 22.90 -148.04
C GLN A 203 -11.11 22.45 -146.76
N GLN A 204 -12.11 21.57 -146.88
CA GLN A 204 -12.84 21.03 -145.74
C GLN A 204 -11.98 20.07 -144.90
N GLN A 205 -11.05 19.33 -145.52
CA GLN A 205 -10.06 18.50 -144.81
C GLN A 205 -9.04 19.36 -144.05
N GLU A 206 -8.58 20.46 -144.62
CA GLU A 206 -7.68 21.40 -143.94
C GLU A 206 -8.36 22.09 -142.75
N GLN A 207 -9.61 22.55 -142.91
CA GLN A 207 -10.39 23.10 -141.78
C GLN A 207 -10.62 22.08 -140.67
N ARG A 208 -10.97 20.82 -141.00
CA ARG A 208 -11.09 19.75 -139.99
C ARG A 208 -9.76 19.48 -139.30
N ARG A 209 -8.64 19.56 -140.00
CA ARG A 209 -7.30 19.37 -139.42
C ARG A 209 -6.98 20.50 -138.43
N ILE A 210 -7.31 21.74 -138.77
CA ILE A 210 -7.16 22.90 -137.89
C ILE A 210 -8.04 22.76 -136.64
N ASP A 211 -9.31 22.38 -136.80
CA ASP A 211 -10.23 22.18 -135.67
C ASP A 211 -9.81 21.04 -134.74
N VAL A 212 -9.30 19.94 -135.29
CA VAL A 212 -8.78 18.81 -134.50
C VAL A 212 -7.55 19.23 -133.71
N LEU A 213 -6.64 20.01 -134.30
CA LEU A 213 -5.47 20.54 -133.60
C LEU A 213 -5.87 21.54 -132.51
N ALA A 214 -6.85 22.41 -132.77
CA ALA A 214 -7.36 23.35 -131.77
C ALA A 214 -8.05 22.64 -130.59
N ARG A 215 -8.82 21.56 -130.85
CA ARG A 215 -9.42 20.73 -129.79
C ARG A 215 -8.37 19.98 -128.97
N LYS A 216 -7.32 19.46 -129.62
CA LYS A 216 -6.21 18.80 -128.94
C LYS A 216 -5.46 19.78 -128.02
N ALA A 217 -5.14 20.98 -128.51
CA ALA A 217 -4.50 22.03 -127.71
C ALA A 217 -5.37 22.45 -126.50
N LYS A 218 -6.69 22.55 -126.66
CA LYS A 218 -7.60 22.85 -125.53
C LYS A 218 -7.63 21.74 -124.48
N LEU A 219 -7.64 20.47 -124.90
CA LEU A 219 -7.60 19.32 -123.98
C LEU A 219 -6.27 19.24 -123.23
N GLU A 220 -5.14 19.49 -123.90
CA GLU A 220 -3.82 19.54 -123.27
C GLU A 220 -3.73 20.68 -122.25
N ALA A 221 -4.27 21.87 -122.57
CA ALA A 221 -4.33 22.99 -121.64
C ALA A 221 -5.18 22.69 -120.39
N GLN A 222 -6.36 22.07 -120.57
CA GLN A 222 -7.21 21.65 -119.43
C GLN A 222 -6.55 20.56 -118.57
N GLN A 223 -5.80 19.64 -119.18
CA GLN A 223 -5.05 18.63 -118.43
C GLN A 223 -3.89 19.25 -117.65
N ALA A 224 -3.18 20.22 -118.23
CA ALA A 224 -2.10 20.94 -117.54
C ALA A 224 -2.64 21.73 -116.34
N GLU A 225 -3.76 22.43 -116.50
CA GLU A 225 -4.41 23.19 -115.42
C GLU A 225 -4.86 22.29 -114.26
N LYS A 226 -5.47 21.14 -114.57
CA LYS A 226 -5.83 20.14 -113.54
C LYS A 226 -4.62 19.56 -112.82
N ARG A 227 -3.48 19.38 -113.50
CA ARG A 227 -2.24 18.91 -112.86
C ARG A 227 -1.71 19.95 -111.88
N ILE A 228 -1.66 21.21 -112.28
CA ILE A 228 -1.20 22.32 -111.43
C ILE A 228 -2.11 22.47 -110.19
N GLN A 229 -3.43 22.42 -110.35
CA GLN A 229 -4.36 22.46 -109.21
C GLN A 229 -4.17 21.29 -108.25
N ASN A 230 -3.92 20.08 -108.77
CA ASN A 230 -3.72 18.91 -107.94
C ASN A 230 -2.37 18.97 -107.20
N GLU A 231 -1.31 19.46 -107.84
CA GLU A 231 -0.01 19.71 -107.19
C GLU A 231 -0.10 20.76 -106.08
N GLN A 232 -0.83 21.86 -106.31
CA GLN A 232 -1.09 22.88 -105.28
C GLN A 232 -1.86 22.30 -104.09
N LEU A 233 -2.88 21.48 -104.35
CA LEU A 233 -3.69 20.86 -103.29
C LEU A 233 -2.91 19.81 -102.48
N ILE A 234 -1.96 19.12 -103.12
CA ILE A 234 -1.02 18.23 -102.43
C ILE A 234 -0.06 19.05 -101.55
N ALA A 235 0.52 20.14 -102.06
CA ALA A 235 1.42 21.01 -101.31
C ALA A 235 0.75 21.64 -100.07
N ASP A 236 -0.49 22.11 -100.21
CA ASP A 236 -1.26 22.67 -99.10
C ASP A 236 -1.57 21.61 -98.03
N ARG A 237 -1.89 20.38 -98.44
CA ARG A 237 -2.12 19.26 -97.51
C ARG A 237 -0.85 18.87 -96.76
N THR A 238 0.31 18.88 -97.43
CA THR A 238 1.59 18.59 -96.77
C THR A 238 1.95 19.67 -95.76
N LEU A 239 1.76 20.94 -96.11
CA LEU A 239 2.06 22.06 -95.22
C LEU A 239 1.14 22.07 -93.98
N LYS A 240 -0.15 21.79 -94.14
CA LYS A 240 -1.08 21.65 -93.00
C LYS A 240 -0.71 20.50 -92.07
N ARG A 241 -0.28 19.35 -92.61
CA ARG A 241 0.17 18.20 -91.79
C ARG A 241 1.43 18.55 -91.01
N GLU A 242 2.38 19.25 -91.63
CA GLU A 242 3.61 19.67 -90.97
C GLU A 242 3.34 20.66 -89.83
N GLN A 243 2.43 21.63 -90.04
CA GLN A 243 1.98 22.55 -89.00
C GLN A 243 1.31 21.83 -87.83
N GLN A 244 0.42 20.87 -88.10
CA GLN A 244 -0.23 20.09 -87.04
C GLN A 244 0.78 19.27 -86.23
N LEU A 245 1.77 18.66 -86.89
CA LEU A 245 2.83 17.91 -86.19
C LEU A 245 3.70 18.83 -85.31
N ARG A 246 4.04 20.02 -85.80
CA ARG A 246 4.76 21.03 -85.00
C ARG A 246 3.94 21.44 -83.79
N GLU A 247 2.68 21.79 -83.95
CA GLU A 247 1.83 22.22 -82.84
C GLU A 247 1.66 21.11 -81.77
N VAL A 248 1.50 19.85 -82.19
CA VAL A 248 1.45 18.71 -81.26
C VAL A 248 2.78 18.53 -80.51
N SER A 249 3.92 18.66 -81.21
CA SER A 249 5.24 18.55 -80.59
C SER A 249 5.51 19.66 -79.57
N GLU A 250 5.14 20.91 -79.88
CA GLU A 250 5.26 22.05 -78.98
C GLU A 250 4.37 21.88 -77.74
N ARG A 251 3.11 21.43 -77.91
CA ARG A 251 2.22 21.13 -76.78
C ARG A 251 2.76 20.01 -75.89
N GLN A 252 3.34 18.97 -76.47
CA GLN A 252 3.95 17.89 -75.70
C GLN A 252 5.18 18.36 -74.92
N LEU A 253 6.01 19.21 -75.52
CA LEU A 253 7.19 19.78 -74.88
C LEU A 253 6.80 20.72 -73.74
N ALA A 254 5.81 21.59 -73.94
CA ALA A 254 5.27 22.47 -72.90
C ALA A 254 4.73 21.67 -71.70
N ARG A 255 3.94 20.60 -71.95
CA ARG A 255 3.44 19.73 -70.87
C ARG A 255 4.55 19.04 -70.09
N ARG A 256 5.64 18.65 -70.76
CA ARG A 256 6.82 18.07 -70.08
C ARG A 256 7.52 19.10 -69.21
N GLN A 257 7.71 20.32 -69.71
CA GLN A 257 8.30 21.42 -68.93
C GLN A 257 7.46 21.80 -67.72
N GLU A 258 6.13 21.88 -67.87
CA GLU A 258 5.21 22.13 -66.74
C GLU A 258 5.26 21.01 -65.71
N ALA A 259 5.30 19.75 -66.14
CA ALA A 259 5.41 18.60 -65.23
C ALA A 259 6.76 18.57 -64.50
N GLU A 260 7.86 18.89 -65.18
CA GLU A 260 9.19 19.00 -64.55
C GLU A 260 9.26 20.18 -63.58
N ALA A 261 8.74 21.35 -63.95
CA ALA A 261 8.66 22.50 -63.06
C ALA A 261 7.83 22.20 -61.80
N ALA A 262 6.70 21.50 -61.94
CA ALA A 262 5.88 21.07 -60.82
C ALA A 262 6.60 20.05 -59.91
N ARG A 263 7.41 19.14 -60.47
CA ARG A 263 8.25 18.23 -59.67
C ARG A 263 9.33 18.98 -58.91
N ILE A 264 10.00 19.95 -59.54
CA ILE A 264 11.02 20.77 -58.88
C ILE A 264 10.40 21.57 -57.73
N ALA A 265 9.25 22.21 -57.95
CA ALA A 265 8.55 22.96 -56.90
C ALA A 265 8.20 22.07 -55.69
N LYS A 266 7.68 20.85 -55.92
CA LYS A 266 7.41 19.89 -54.82
C LYS A 266 8.66 19.51 -54.05
N LEU A 267 9.77 19.25 -54.75
CA LEU A 267 11.05 18.91 -54.11
C LEU A 267 11.63 20.08 -53.31
N GLU A 268 11.41 21.32 -53.75
CA GLU A 268 11.82 22.51 -52.99
C GLU A 268 10.98 22.70 -51.72
N ASP A 269 9.67 22.44 -51.80
CA ASP A 269 8.79 22.50 -50.63
C ASP A 269 9.12 21.39 -49.61
N GLU A 270 9.39 20.16 -50.06
CA GLU A 270 9.87 19.07 -49.19
C GLU A 270 11.21 19.42 -48.53
N LYS A 271 12.16 20.00 -49.27
CA LYS A 271 13.43 20.46 -48.70
C LYS A 271 13.23 21.55 -47.64
N ARG A 272 12.28 22.46 -47.83
CA ARG A 272 11.95 23.50 -46.84
C ARG A 272 11.32 22.89 -45.59
N GLN A 273 10.42 21.91 -45.74
CA GLN A 273 9.83 21.21 -44.60
C GLN A 273 10.89 20.46 -43.79
N ILE A 274 11.77 19.72 -44.47
CA ILE A 274 12.89 19.03 -43.82
C ILE A 274 13.77 20.04 -43.07
N ALA A 275 14.11 21.18 -43.67
CA ALA A 275 14.92 22.20 -43.01
C ALA A 275 14.26 22.79 -41.73
N ILE A 276 12.94 22.96 -41.76
CA ILE A 276 12.17 23.43 -40.59
C ILE A 276 12.16 22.36 -39.49
N GLU A 277 11.93 21.10 -39.85
CA GLU A 277 11.94 20.00 -38.89
C GLU A 277 13.33 19.78 -38.27
N THR A 278 14.40 19.84 -39.07
CA THR A 278 15.77 19.75 -38.55
C THR A 278 16.09 20.88 -37.60
N ALA A 279 15.69 22.12 -37.92
CA ALA A 279 15.89 23.25 -37.01
C ALA A 279 15.12 23.07 -35.69
N ARG A 280 13.90 22.52 -35.74
CA ARG A 280 13.10 22.24 -34.54
C ARG A 280 13.75 21.15 -33.68
N LEU A 281 14.26 20.08 -34.30
CA LEU A 281 14.97 19.02 -33.58
C LEU A 281 16.26 19.53 -32.93
N GLU A 282 17.01 20.40 -33.61
CA GLU A 282 18.19 21.04 -33.03
C GLU A 282 17.85 21.90 -31.81
N THR A 283 16.75 22.67 -31.86
CA THR A 283 16.31 23.47 -30.70
C THR A 283 15.92 22.59 -29.51
N LEU A 284 15.18 21.50 -29.74
CA LEU A 284 14.80 20.56 -28.68
C LEU A 284 16.04 19.87 -28.07
N ALA A 285 17.00 19.47 -28.90
CA ALA A 285 18.25 18.89 -28.43
C ALA A 285 19.10 19.88 -27.60
N GLN A 286 19.05 21.18 -27.91
CA GLN A 286 19.70 22.21 -27.09
C GLN A 286 19.00 22.41 -25.75
N GLU A 287 17.66 22.43 -25.74
CA GLU A 287 16.87 22.53 -24.51
C GLU A 287 17.11 21.33 -23.58
N GLU A 288 17.14 20.11 -24.12
CA GLU A 288 17.42 18.90 -23.34
C GLU A 288 18.83 18.93 -22.72
N ARG A 289 19.84 19.40 -23.48
CA ARG A 289 21.20 19.58 -22.95
C ARG A 289 21.25 20.58 -21.80
N LEU A 290 20.55 21.71 -21.92
CA LEU A 290 20.46 22.71 -20.85
C LEU A 290 19.77 22.14 -19.61
N GLN A 291 18.69 21.37 -19.79
CA GLN A 291 18.00 20.70 -18.68
C GLN A 291 18.94 19.71 -17.96
N LEU A 292 19.69 18.89 -18.70
CA LEU A 292 20.66 17.98 -18.12
C LEU A 292 21.76 18.72 -17.35
N GLU A 293 22.30 19.82 -17.89
CA GLU A 293 23.30 20.63 -17.19
C GLU A 293 22.74 21.25 -15.89
N THR A 294 21.49 21.72 -15.91
CA THR A 294 20.83 22.23 -14.69
C THR A 294 20.64 21.13 -13.66
N LEU A 295 20.23 19.94 -14.09
CA LEU A 295 19.99 18.80 -13.20
C LEU A 295 21.30 18.29 -12.59
N GLU A 296 22.40 18.27 -13.35
CA GLU A 296 23.73 17.97 -12.81
C GLU A 296 24.19 18.98 -11.76
N LYS A 297 24.00 20.29 -12.02
CA LYS A 297 24.31 21.34 -11.03
C LYS A 297 23.48 21.19 -9.75
N GLU A 298 22.19 20.87 -9.87
CA GLU A 298 21.33 20.61 -8.71
C GLU A 298 21.77 19.37 -7.93
N ARG A 299 22.17 18.28 -8.61
CA ARG A 299 22.70 17.08 -7.95
C ARG A 299 23.99 17.37 -7.20
N LEU A 300 24.92 18.11 -7.81
CA LEU A 300 26.17 18.52 -7.15
C LEU A 300 25.89 19.42 -5.93
N ALA A 301 24.97 20.38 -6.05
CA ALA A 301 24.58 21.25 -4.94
C ALA A 301 23.90 20.46 -3.81
N ALA A 302 23.06 19.48 -4.13
CA ALA A 302 22.43 18.60 -3.15
C ALA A 302 23.47 17.73 -2.41
N GLN A 303 24.46 17.18 -3.14
CA GLN A 303 25.54 16.40 -2.56
C GLN A 303 26.40 17.24 -1.61
N GLN A 304 26.78 18.47 -2.01
CA GLN A 304 27.51 19.39 -1.13
C GLN A 304 26.72 19.75 0.14
N ARG A 305 25.41 20.00 0.03
CA ARG A 305 24.56 20.24 1.21
C ARG A 305 24.50 19.03 2.14
N GLN A 306 24.49 17.81 1.59
CA GLN A 306 24.49 16.60 2.38
C GLN A 306 25.82 16.40 3.12
N GLU A 307 26.95 16.66 2.46
CA GLU A 307 28.27 16.63 3.10
C GLU A 307 28.42 17.70 4.18
N GLN A 308 27.94 18.92 3.95
CA GLN A 308 27.91 19.97 4.97
C GLN A 308 27.07 19.58 6.18
N ARG A 309 25.89 18.96 5.98
CA ARG A 309 25.06 18.45 7.08
C ARG A 309 25.78 17.36 7.87
N ARG A 310 26.45 16.41 7.20
CA ARG A 310 27.24 15.37 7.88
C ARG A 310 28.37 15.97 8.73
N LEU A 311 29.10 16.95 8.19
CA LEU A 311 30.15 17.64 8.93
C LEU A 311 29.60 18.40 10.14
N GLN A 312 28.44 19.06 9.99
CA GLN A 312 27.78 19.75 11.09
C GLN A 312 27.34 18.75 12.17
N GLU A 313 26.70 17.65 11.80
CA GLU A 313 26.30 16.59 12.74
C GLU A 313 27.50 15.98 13.49
N GLU A 314 28.65 15.84 12.83
CA GLU A 314 29.88 15.37 13.49
C GLU A 314 30.42 16.39 14.49
N LEU A 315 30.36 17.69 14.18
CA LEU A 315 30.75 18.76 15.11
C LEU A 315 29.79 18.80 16.31
N ASP A 316 28.48 18.78 16.06
CA ASP A 316 27.46 18.78 17.11
C ASP A 316 27.59 17.55 18.01
N LYS A 317 27.89 16.37 17.45
CA LYS A 317 28.19 15.15 18.23
C LYS A 317 29.43 15.32 19.11
N LYS A 318 30.50 15.93 18.58
CA LYS A 318 31.73 16.19 19.36
C LYS A 318 31.47 17.19 20.49
N GLU A 319 30.73 18.26 20.24
CA GLU A 319 30.36 19.23 21.27
C GLU A 319 29.46 18.61 22.33
N ALA A 320 28.45 17.82 21.94
CA ALA A 320 27.59 17.10 22.88
C ALA A 320 28.36 16.10 23.76
N LEU A 321 29.37 15.41 23.19
CA LEU A 321 30.25 14.53 23.96
C LEU A 321 31.08 15.32 24.97
N ARG A 322 31.66 16.46 24.57
CA ARG A 322 32.41 17.33 25.49
C ARG A 322 31.54 17.85 26.63
N LEU A 323 30.31 18.30 26.35
CA LEU A 323 29.38 18.75 27.39
C LEU A 323 29.02 17.61 28.36
N LYS A 324 28.78 16.40 27.86
CA LYS A 324 28.54 15.22 28.71
C LYS A 324 29.74 14.87 29.59
N GLU A 325 30.96 15.03 29.10
CA GLU A 325 32.17 14.83 29.89
C GLU A 325 32.31 15.90 30.98
N GLU A 326 32.10 17.17 30.64
CA GLU A 326 32.12 18.28 31.60
C GLU A 326 31.03 18.11 32.69
N GLU A 327 29.82 17.68 32.33
CA GLU A 327 28.75 17.37 33.29
C GLU A 327 29.13 16.21 34.22
N LYS A 328 29.73 15.15 33.68
CA LYS A 328 30.23 14.01 34.50
C LYS A 328 31.32 14.46 35.47
N GLU A 329 32.22 15.35 35.06
CA GLU A 329 33.24 15.90 35.95
C GLU A 329 32.64 16.77 37.05
N ARG A 330 31.70 17.66 36.72
CA ARG A 330 30.96 18.47 37.71
C ARG A 330 30.20 17.58 38.69
N ALA A 331 29.53 16.54 38.22
CA ALA A 331 28.84 15.58 39.09
C ALA A 331 29.82 14.86 40.04
N ARG A 332 31.00 14.46 39.54
CA ARG A 332 32.06 13.86 40.38
C ARG A 332 32.61 14.84 41.42
N GLU A 333 32.72 16.12 41.10
CA GLU A 333 33.10 17.16 42.07
C GLU A 333 32.02 17.37 43.14
N VAL A 334 30.75 17.47 42.76
CA VAL A 334 29.63 17.58 43.69
C VAL A 334 29.59 16.40 44.66
N ILE A 335 29.77 15.17 44.16
CA ILE A 335 29.84 13.97 45.01
C ILE A 335 31.03 14.03 45.97
N ARG A 336 32.21 14.48 45.50
CA ARG A 336 33.40 14.63 46.37
C ARG A 336 33.18 15.66 47.47
N VAL A 337 32.58 16.81 47.14
CA VAL A 337 32.27 17.86 48.13
C VAL A 337 31.24 17.36 49.14
N ARG A 338 30.16 16.71 48.67
CA ARG A 338 29.13 16.14 49.54
C ARG A 338 29.69 15.09 50.50
N LYS A 339 30.53 14.17 50.02
CA LYS A 339 31.21 13.18 50.88
C LYS A 339 32.09 13.83 51.94
N ARG A 340 32.80 14.90 51.62
CA ARG A 340 33.61 15.66 52.60
C ARG A 340 32.72 16.30 53.67
N LEU A 341 31.63 16.93 53.26
CA LEU A 341 30.68 17.58 54.18
C LEU A 341 29.97 16.57 55.08
N GLU A 342 29.61 15.40 54.54
CA GLU A 342 29.01 14.30 55.31
C GLU A 342 30.01 13.69 56.31
N ALA A 343 31.28 13.54 55.92
CA ALA A 343 32.33 13.09 56.83
C ALA A 343 32.58 14.09 57.98
N GLU A 344 32.61 15.38 57.68
CA GLU A 344 32.76 16.45 58.69
C GLU A 344 31.57 16.47 59.65
N ARG A 345 30.33 16.34 59.15
CA ARG A 345 29.13 16.21 59.98
C ARG A 345 29.18 14.97 60.87
N LEU A 346 29.64 13.83 60.34
CA LEU A 346 29.76 12.61 61.12
C LEU A 346 30.79 12.76 62.24
N GLU A 347 31.90 13.45 61.99
CA GLU A 347 32.91 13.75 63.00
C GLU A 347 32.38 14.68 64.09
N GLN A 348 31.61 15.71 63.73
CA GLN A 348 30.93 16.58 64.69
C GLN A 348 29.93 15.81 65.57
N VAL A 349 29.11 14.94 64.97
CA VAL A 349 28.15 14.11 65.70
C VAL A 349 28.86 13.12 66.63
N LYS A 350 29.99 12.53 66.22
CA LYS A 350 30.81 11.68 67.09
C LYS A 350 31.37 12.46 68.29
N ALA A 351 31.92 13.65 68.04
CA ALA A 351 32.44 14.50 69.11
C ALA A 351 31.34 14.93 70.09
N GLU A 352 30.13 15.24 69.60
CA GLU A 352 28.98 15.58 70.44
C GLU A 352 28.48 14.38 71.25
N ASN A 353 28.39 13.19 70.63
CA ASN A 353 28.02 11.96 71.34
C ASN A 353 29.03 11.61 72.44
N GLU A 354 30.33 11.81 72.22
CA GLU A 354 31.34 11.62 73.26
C GLU A 354 31.21 12.63 74.40
N ARG A 355 30.87 13.88 74.12
CA ARG A 355 30.58 14.89 75.15
C ARG A 355 29.36 14.48 75.98
N VAL A 356 28.26 14.11 75.33
CA VAL A 356 27.03 13.65 76.00
C VAL A 356 27.30 12.41 76.85
N LYS A 357 28.13 11.48 76.37
CA LYS A 357 28.51 10.28 77.14
C LYS A 357 29.26 10.66 78.43
N LYS A 358 30.25 11.56 78.34
CA LYS A 358 30.98 12.06 79.53
C LYS A 358 30.07 12.79 80.50
N GLU A 359 29.12 13.58 80.00
CA GLU A 359 28.12 14.25 80.85
C GLU A 359 27.19 13.26 81.56
N LYS A 360 26.75 12.19 80.88
CA LYS A 360 25.96 11.12 81.49
C LYS A 360 26.74 10.38 82.58
N GLU A 361 27.99 10.00 82.30
CA GLU A 361 28.87 9.34 83.29
C GLU A 361 29.10 10.24 84.52
N ALA A 362 29.30 11.55 84.33
CA ALA A 362 29.43 12.51 85.43
C ALA A 362 28.13 12.68 86.23
N LEU A 363 26.96 12.63 85.58
CA LEU A 363 25.67 12.67 86.26
C LEU A 363 25.39 11.39 87.04
N GLU A 364 25.77 10.22 86.52
CA GLU A 364 25.67 8.94 87.23
C GLU A 364 26.57 8.90 88.46
N LEU A 365 27.82 9.37 88.35
CA LEU A 365 28.71 9.53 89.50
C LEU A 365 28.10 10.43 90.58
N LYS A 366 27.55 11.60 90.21
CA LYS A 366 26.85 12.48 91.15
C LYS A 366 25.63 11.84 91.79
N ARG A 367 24.90 10.98 91.07
CA ARG A 367 23.76 10.23 91.64
C ARG A 367 24.23 9.21 92.67
N LEU A 368 25.29 8.46 92.35
CA LEU A 368 25.89 7.48 93.26
C LEU A 368 26.43 8.14 94.53
N GLU A 369 27.12 9.29 94.42
CA GLU A 369 27.59 10.07 95.58
C GLU A 369 26.43 10.48 96.50
N ARG A 370 25.35 11.04 95.94
CA ARG A 370 24.15 11.38 96.74
C ARG A 370 23.52 10.16 97.39
N GLN A 371 23.52 9.02 96.71
CA GLN A 371 22.94 7.79 97.26
C GLN A 371 23.78 7.27 98.44
N LEU A 372 25.10 7.30 98.32
CA LEU A 372 26.01 6.97 99.42
C LEU A 372 25.86 7.93 100.61
N GLU A 373 25.66 9.22 100.37
CA GLU A 373 25.37 10.19 101.44
C GLU A 373 24.04 9.88 102.13
N LEU A 374 22.98 9.57 101.38
CA LEU A 374 21.69 9.18 101.93
C LEU A 374 21.79 7.89 102.76
N ASP A 375 22.51 6.88 102.27
CA ASP A 375 22.73 5.63 102.99
C ASP A 375 23.52 5.86 104.29
N ARG A 376 24.53 6.73 104.26
CA ARG A 376 25.29 7.11 105.47
C ARG A 376 24.40 7.81 106.49
N LEU A 377 23.57 8.76 106.05
CA LEU A 377 22.61 9.45 106.92
C LEU A 377 21.56 8.48 107.48
N ALA A 378 21.14 7.48 106.72
CA ALA A 378 20.23 6.44 107.18
C ALA A 378 20.87 5.58 108.27
N LEU A 379 22.14 5.18 108.10
CA LEU A 379 22.90 4.45 109.12
C LEU A 379 23.10 5.27 110.39
N GLU A 380 23.44 6.56 110.27
CA GLU A 380 23.57 7.47 111.43
C GLU A 380 22.23 7.63 112.17
N ARG A 381 21.11 7.77 111.46
CA ARG A 381 19.77 7.79 112.06
C ARG A 381 19.42 6.49 112.76
N GLN A 382 19.73 5.36 112.14
CA GLN A 382 19.47 4.05 112.73
C GLN A 382 20.30 3.86 114.00
N ALA A 383 21.59 4.21 113.99
CA ALA A 383 22.44 4.15 115.18
C ALA A 383 21.92 5.04 116.33
N LEU A 384 21.47 6.27 116.02
CA LEU A 384 20.85 7.15 117.01
C LEU A 384 19.53 6.58 117.56
N GLN A 385 18.75 5.92 116.71
CA GLN A 385 17.49 5.31 117.11
C GLN A 385 17.70 4.05 117.96
N ASP A 386 18.72 3.25 117.65
CA ASP A 386 19.16 2.11 118.45
C ASP A 386 19.72 2.57 119.81
N GLU A 387 20.46 3.68 119.85
CA GLU A 387 20.95 4.27 121.09
C GLU A 387 19.79 4.80 121.97
N LEU A 388 18.79 5.44 121.37
CA LEU A 388 17.57 5.88 122.06
C LEU A 388 16.78 4.68 122.60
N ASN A 389 16.62 3.63 121.80
CA ASN A 389 15.96 2.39 122.22
C ASN A 389 16.72 1.72 123.38
N ALA A 390 18.05 1.70 123.35
CA ALA A 390 18.87 1.17 124.44
C ALA A 390 18.74 2.02 125.73
N GLN A 391 18.56 3.34 125.62
CA GLN A 391 18.24 4.19 126.78
C GLN A 391 16.86 3.89 127.34
N LEU A 392 15.84 3.75 126.48
CA LEU A 392 14.49 3.35 126.88
C LEU A 392 14.47 1.95 127.51
N GLU A 393 15.24 0.99 127.00
CA GLU A 393 15.39 -0.34 127.61
C GLU A 393 16.07 -0.26 128.98
N LYS A 394 17.09 0.58 129.16
CA LYS A 394 17.69 0.81 130.49
C LYS A 394 16.68 1.42 131.47
N GLU A 395 15.87 2.39 131.04
CA GLU A 395 14.80 2.93 131.88
C GLU A 395 13.75 1.86 132.21
N ARG A 396 13.34 1.06 131.23
CA ARG A 396 12.44 -0.08 131.43
C ARG A 396 13.02 -1.11 132.38
N LEU A 397 14.31 -1.44 132.30
CA LEU A 397 14.95 -2.37 133.22
C LEU A 397 15.01 -1.83 134.64
N ILE A 398 15.23 -0.53 134.83
CA ILE A 398 15.14 0.12 136.15
C ILE A 398 13.69 0.08 136.68
N GLU A 399 12.71 0.28 135.81
CA GLU A 399 11.29 0.20 136.18
C GLU A 399 10.84 -1.23 136.45
N GLU A 400 11.34 -2.21 135.68
CA GLU A 400 11.13 -3.64 135.89
C GLU A 400 11.88 -4.16 137.14
N GLU A 401 13.04 -3.62 137.50
CA GLU A 401 13.67 -3.89 138.81
C GLU A 401 12.83 -3.33 139.96
N LYS A 402 12.26 -2.13 139.83
CA LYS A 402 11.29 -1.60 140.81
C LYS A 402 10.04 -2.47 140.88
N ARG A 403 9.54 -2.97 139.75
CA ARG A 403 8.40 -3.91 139.70
C ARG A 403 8.77 -5.30 140.23
N ARG A 404 9.98 -5.80 140.01
CA ARG A 404 10.50 -7.07 140.57
C ARG A 404 10.71 -6.97 142.07
N ALA A 405 11.16 -5.83 142.59
CA ALA A 405 11.20 -5.58 144.03
C ALA A 405 9.78 -5.52 144.65
N ALA A 406 8.78 -5.06 143.90
CA ALA A 406 7.38 -5.09 144.32
C ALA A 406 6.75 -6.49 144.17
N LEU A 407 7.10 -7.24 143.12
CA LEU A 407 6.64 -8.60 142.85
C LEU A 407 7.28 -9.62 143.78
N LEU A 408 8.57 -9.54 144.14
CA LEU A 408 9.18 -10.38 145.18
C LEU A 408 8.51 -10.20 146.55
N LYS A 409 7.90 -9.03 146.78
CA LYS A 409 7.10 -8.73 147.98
C LYS A 409 5.68 -9.32 147.90
N ALA A 410 5.15 -9.54 146.70
CA ALA A 410 3.84 -10.15 146.44
C ALA A 410 3.92 -11.66 146.14
N GLU A 411 5.08 -12.17 145.73
CA GLU A 411 5.38 -13.57 145.41
C GLU A 411 5.69 -14.38 146.69
N GLN A 412 6.03 -13.71 147.79
CA GLN A 412 5.96 -14.31 149.14
C GLN A 412 4.52 -14.53 149.63
N GLU A 413 3.50 -13.94 148.99
CA GLU A 413 2.08 -14.12 149.32
C GLU A 413 1.33 -15.04 148.32
N LEU A 414 1.97 -15.45 147.21
CA LEU A 414 1.36 -16.23 146.12
C LEU A 414 2.03 -17.60 145.87
N ILE A 415 2.74 -18.15 146.86
CA ILE A 415 3.19 -19.56 146.88
C ILE A 415 2.05 -20.52 147.30
N ASP A 416 0.90 -20.01 147.75
CA ASP A 416 -0.22 -20.81 148.27
C ASP A 416 -1.36 -21.12 147.27
N GLU A 417 -1.38 -20.55 146.06
CA GLU A 417 -2.46 -20.85 145.11
C GLU A 417 -1.99 -21.18 143.69
N ARG A 418 -1.78 -22.49 143.54
CA ARG A 418 -2.23 -23.26 142.39
C ARG A 418 -1.50 -22.99 141.08
N GLU A 419 -0.47 -23.80 140.91
CA GLU A 419 -0.55 -24.92 139.96
C GLU A 419 -2.02 -25.35 139.68
N ARG A 420 -2.59 -24.91 138.55
CA ARG A 420 -3.63 -25.66 137.83
C ARG A 420 -3.88 -25.14 136.41
N TYR A 421 -3.09 -25.69 135.49
CA TYR A 421 -3.50 -26.28 134.20
C TYR A 421 -4.24 -25.45 133.13
N ARG A 422 -3.50 -25.36 132.01
CA ARG A 422 -3.85 -25.66 130.60
C ARG A 422 -4.72 -24.70 129.78
N GLU A 423 -4.05 -24.17 128.75
CA GLU A 423 -4.32 -24.34 127.31
C GLU A 423 -5.77 -24.54 126.86
N ASP A 424 -6.24 -23.69 125.93
CA ASP A 424 -6.85 -24.21 124.71
C ASP A 424 -6.79 -23.24 123.52
N LEU A 425 -6.78 -23.87 122.34
CA LEU A 425 -6.70 -23.33 120.99
C LEU A 425 -7.94 -22.52 120.54
N GLY A 426 -7.74 -21.68 119.50
CA GLY A 426 -8.45 -21.96 118.26
C GLY A 426 -9.04 -20.79 117.45
N GLN A 427 -8.91 -20.96 116.12
CA GLN A 427 -9.84 -20.63 115.03
C GLN A 427 -9.81 -19.17 114.50
N ALA A 428 -9.41 -18.95 113.25
CA ALA A 428 -10.16 -19.12 111.98
C ALA A 428 -11.12 -17.94 111.70
N ASP A 429 -11.01 -17.26 110.55
CA ASP A 429 -11.85 -17.53 109.38
C ASP A 429 -11.90 -16.38 108.35
N SER A 430 -11.71 -16.77 107.08
CA SER A 430 -12.58 -16.49 105.93
C SER A 430 -12.71 -15.09 105.26
N ARG A 431 -12.53 -15.16 103.93
CA ARG A 431 -13.46 -14.76 102.82
C ARG A 431 -13.65 -13.27 102.40
N LYS A 432 -13.24 -13.07 101.15
CA LYS A 432 -13.99 -12.60 99.94
C LYS A 432 -14.05 -11.10 99.57
N GLN A 433 -13.68 -10.90 98.29
CA GLN A 433 -14.25 -10.02 97.25
C GLN A 433 -13.86 -8.54 97.20
N LEU A 434 -13.20 -8.11 96.10
CA LEU A 434 -13.84 -7.40 94.97
C LEU A 434 -12.84 -7.09 93.84
N MET A 435 -13.40 -6.99 92.63
CA MET A 435 -12.77 -6.82 91.31
C MET A 435 -12.27 -5.37 91.06
N VAL A 436 -11.37 -5.17 90.08
CA VAL A 436 -11.64 -4.55 88.73
C VAL A 436 -10.35 -3.96 88.11
N ASN A 437 -9.96 -4.51 86.93
CA ASN A 437 -9.26 -3.99 85.72
C ASN A 437 -7.91 -3.23 85.85
N ALA A 438 -6.95 -3.28 84.91
CA ALA A 438 -7.03 -3.37 83.44
C ALA A 438 -5.67 -3.77 82.79
N ASN A 439 -5.75 -4.24 81.53
CA ASN A 439 -4.77 -4.21 80.42
C ASN A 439 -3.43 -4.97 80.59
N GLU A 440 -2.86 -5.65 79.58
CA GLU A 440 -3.16 -5.82 78.16
C GLU A 440 -2.48 -7.11 77.71
N GLN A 441 -3.11 -7.80 76.76
CA GLN A 441 -2.66 -9.06 76.20
C GLN A 441 -1.43 -8.84 75.31
N GLY A 442 -0.40 -9.66 75.50
CA GLY A 442 0.65 -9.84 74.52
C GLY A 442 0.10 -10.56 73.29
N TYR A 443 -0.10 -9.83 72.19
CA TYR A 443 -0.15 -10.40 70.85
C TYR A 443 1.29 -10.53 70.34
N ILE A 444 1.74 -11.77 70.19
CA ILE A 444 2.94 -12.08 69.40
C ILE A 444 2.51 -11.93 67.93
N ALA A 445 3.09 -10.95 67.24
CA ALA A 445 2.95 -10.76 65.81
C ALA A 445 3.39 -12.02 65.06
N ILE A 446 2.47 -12.62 64.31
CA ILE A 446 2.77 -13.64 63.29
C ILE A 446 2.36 -13.00 61.97
N GLU A 447 3.24 -12.22 61.33
CA GLU A 447 2.88 -11.52 60.07
C GLU A 447 3.82 -11.74 58.87
N ASP A 448 4.90 -12.52 58.98
CA ASP A 448 5.89 -12.63 57.87
C ASP A 448 6.18 -14.08 57.41
N ARG A 449 5.20 -15.00 57.46
CA ARG A 449 5.37 -16.32 56.82
C ARG A 449 4.71 -16.35 55.46
N ILE A 450 5.54 -16.60 54.43
CA ILE A 450 5.08 -16.91 53.07
C ILE A 450 4.29 -18.22 53.14
N ILE A 451 3.03 -18.17 52.73
CA ILE A 451 2.12 -19.33 52.64
C ILE A 451 2.46 -20.12 51.38
N GLU A 452 2.63 -19.43 50.25
CA GLU A 452 2.90 -20.03 48.95
C GLU A 452 3.69 -19.08 48.05
N GLN A 453 4.47 -19.63 47.12
CA GLN A 453 5.21 -18.86 46.11
C GLN A 453 5.25 -19.62 44.79
N GLY A 454 5.16 -18.89 43.68
CA GLY A 454 5.10 -19.49 42.35
C GLY A 454 5.31 -18.47 41.23
N TYR A 455 4.98 -18.89 40.01
CA TYR A 455 4.99 -18.04 38.83
C TYR A 455 3.60 -17.96 38.22
N LEU A 456 3.25 -16.79 37.72
CA LEU A 456 2.01 -16.55 36.99
C LEU A 456 2.29 -15.77 35.72
N MET A 457 1.37 -15.84 34.76
CA MET A 457 1.34 -15.03 33.56
C MET A 457 0.46 -13.80 33.81
N PHE A 458 1.01 -12.62 33.57
CA PHE A 458 0.30 -11.34 33.62
C PHE A 458 0.79 -10.49 32.44
N ASN A 459 -0.13 -9.94 31.63
CA ASN A 459 0.19 -9.19 30.39
C ASN A 459 1.16 -9.89 29.42
N ALA A 460 1.02 -11.21 29.27
CA ALA A 460 1.92 -12.04 28.46
C ALA A 460 3.39 -12.10 28.97
N GLU A 461 3.67 -11.59 30.18
CA GLU A 461 4.95 -11.73 30.86
C GLU A 461 4.86 -12.73 32.03
N GLN A 462 5.97 -13.44 32.28
CA GLN A 462 6.09 -14.34 33.42
C GLN A 462 6.49 -13.54 34.67
N CYS A 463 5.57 -13.42 35.61
CA CYS A 463 5.75 -12.78 36.91
C CYS A 463 5.93 -13.82 38.01
N SER A 464 6.54 -13.43 39.13
CA SER A 464 6.58 -14.27 40.35
C SER A 464 5.60 -13.73 41.39
N PHE A 465 5.02 -14.60 42.21
CA PHE A 465 4.10 -14.18 43.27
C PHE A 465 4.45 -14.82 44.61
N LYS A 466 4.07 -14.14 45.70
CA LYS A 466 4.17 -14.62 47.07
C LYS A 466 2.87 -14.34 47.82
N VAL A 467 2.28 -15.38 48.38
CA VAL A 467 1.05 -15.33 49.17
C VAL A 467 1.40 -15.21 50.64
N TYR A 468 0.77 -14.25 51.32
CA TYR A 468 0.81 -14.05 52.75
C TYR A 468 -0.62 -14.13 53.29
N MET A 469 -0.75 -14.22 54.61
CA MET A 469 -2.07 -14.23 55.23
C MET A 469 -2.85 -12.95 54.88
N GLY A 470 -3.96 -13.11 54.16
CA GLY A 470 -4.87 -12.06 53.69
C GLY A 470 -4.41 -11.23 52.49
N ARG A 471 -3.29 -11.55 51.82
CA ARG A 471 -2.80 -10.77 50.67
C ARG A 471 -1.79 -11.51 49.79
N THR A 472 -1.73 -11.16 48.51
CA THR A 472 -0.77 -11.69 47.54
C THR A 472 0.02 -10.56 46.90
N PHE A 473 1.36 -10.69 46.88
CA PHE A 473 2.25 -9.76 46.18
C PHE A 473 2.74 -10.38 44.88
N ILE A 474 2.73 -9.57 43.82
CA ILE A 474 3.20 -9.96 42.48
C ILE A 474 4.40 -9.10 42.14
N TYR A 475 5.43 -9.76 41.62
CA TYR A 475 6.72 -9.20 41.29
C TYR A 475 7.00 -9.42 39.80
N ASP A 476 7.60 -8.42 39.16
CA ASP A 476 8.07 -8.52 37.78
C ASP A 476 9.25 -9.52 37.64
N ALA A 477 9.73 -9.69 36.42
CA ALA A 477 10.89 -10.52 36.12
C ALA A 477 12.19 -10.05 36.79
N PHE A 478 12.26 -8.79 37.26
CA PHE A 478 13.41 -8.20 37.94
C PHE A 478 13.29 -8.24 39.48
N GLY A 479 12.18 -8.76 40.02
CA GLY A 479 11.90 -8.87 41.45
C GLY A 479 11.35 -7.60 42.11
N ALA A 480 10.95 -6.59 41.32
CA ALA A 480 10.25 -5.42 41.82
C ALA A 480 8.76 -5.73 42.01
N LYS A 481 8.17 -5.30 43.11
CA LYS A 481 6.74 -5.51 43.38
C LYS A 481 5.91 -4.60 42.48
N ILE A 482 5.10 -5.19 41.60
CA ILE A 482 4.26 -4.47 40.63
C ILE A 482 2.79 -4.41 41.06
N LEU A 483 2.30 -5.40 41.82
CA LEU A 483 0.90 -5.44 42.21
C LEU A 483 0.70 -6.07 43.60
N THR A 484 -0.38 -5.66 44.28
CA THR A 484 -0.86 -6.25 45.52
C THR A 484 -2.33 -6.57 45.38
N ILE A 485 -2.70 -7.82 45.62
CA ILE A 485 -4.08 -8.29 45.67
C ILE A 485 -4.40 -8.55 47.13
N ASP A 486 -5.44 -7.93 47.66
CA ASP A 486 -5.90 -8.10 49.06
C ASP A 486 -6.74 -9.38 49.22
N ASP A 487 -6.22 -10.47 48.67
CA ASP A 487 -6.77 -11.82 48.76
C ASP A 487 -5.64 -12.87 48.68
N GLU A 488 -5.89 -14.05 49.24
CA GLU A 488 -4.98 -15.20 49.18
C GLU A 488 -5.21 -15.94 47.85
N LEU A 489 -4.31 -15.75 46.88
CA LEU A 489 -4.41 -16.48 45.61
C LEU A 489 -4.13 -17.96 45.85
N THR A 490 -5.05 -18.81 45.39
CA THR A 490 -4.95 -20.28 45.48
C THR A 490 -5.13 -20.88 44.10
N ASP A 491 -4.80 -22.16 43.91
CA ASP A 491 -4.94 -22.88 42.63
C ASP A 491 -6.37 -22.89 42.04
N ALA A 492 -7.39 -22.47 42.80
CA ALA A 492 -8.77 -22.39 42.34
C ALA A 492 -9.04 -21.07 41.56
N PRO A 493 -9.95 -21.08 40.56
CA PRO A 493 -10.38 -19.86 39.90
C PRO A 493 -10.97 -18.85 40.90
N GLN A 494 -10.43 -17.65 40.94
CA GLN A 494 -10.81 -16.58 41.86
C GLN A 494 -11.03 -15.28 41.09
N SER A 495 -11.96 -14.46 41.57
CA SER A 495 -12.19 -13.12 41.03
C SER A 495 -12.53 -12.16 42.15
N GLY A 496 -12.01 -10.94 42.08
CA GLY A 496 -12.22 -9.95 43.12
C GLY A 496 -11.87 -8.55 42.65
N LYS A 497 -11.80 -7.63 43.61
CA LYS A 497 -11.43 -6.23 43.36
C LYS A 497 -9.96 -6.03 43.69
N VAL A 498 -9.29 -5.22 42.88
CA VAL A 498 -7.89 -4.84 43.06
C VAL A 498 -7.72 -3.35 42.76
N ILE A 499 -6.78 -2.70 43.44
CA ILE A 499 -6.43 -1.31 43.16
C ILE A 499 -5.14 -1.29 42.34
N VAL A 500 -5.22 -0.84 41.10
CA VAL A 500 -4.05 -0.63 40.23
C VAL A 500 -3.83 0.86 40.08
N ASN A 501 -2.68 1.36 40.52
CA ASN A 501 -2.30 2.78 40.42
C ASN A 501 -3.42 3.76 40.87
N GLN A 502 -4.04 3.49 42.04
CA GLN A 502 -5.16 4.25 42.63
C GLN A 502 -6.51 4.15 41.90
N VAL A 503 -6.65 3.26 40.91
CA VAL A 503 -7.89 2.98 40.19
C VAL A 503 -8.44 1.60 40.62
N GLU A 504 -9.73 1.55 40.94
CA GLU A 504 -10.42 0.30 41.26
C GLU A 504 -10.66 -0.52 39.98
N ALA A 505 -10.20 -1.77 40.00
CA ALA A 505 -10.29 -2.72 38.90
C ALA A 505 -10.76 -4.09 39.42
N THR A 506 -11.10 -4.99 38.51
CA THR A 506 -11.47 -6.38 38.83
C THR A 506 -10.39 -7.32 38.34
N TYR A 507 -9.93 -8.25 39.19
CA TYR A 507 -9.03 -9.32 38.78
C TYR A 507 -9.79 -10.63 38.56
N GLU A 508 -9.29 -11.43 37.64
CA GLU A 508 -9.67 -12.82 37.40
C GLU A 508 -8.37 -13.64 37.41
N PHE A 509 -8.26 -14.59 38.33
CA PHE A 509 -7.14 -15.50 38.46
C PHE A 509 -7.61 -16.92 38.13
N THR A 510 -6.94 -17.58 37.19
CA THR A 510 -7.26 -18.96 36.78
C THR A 510 -5.96 -19.75 36.64
N GLU A 511 -5.75 -20.73 37.52
CA GLU A 511 -4.54 -21.57 37.61
C GLU A 511 -3.25 -20.76 37.76
N ASN A 512 -2.69 -20.29 36.65
CA ASN A 512 -1.47 -19.48 36.59
C ASN A 512 -1.64 -18.20 35.76
N LEU A 513 -2.85 -17.84 35.37
CA LEU A 513 -3.12 -16.65 34.56
C LEU A 513 -3.84 -15.61 35.41
N LEU A 514 -3.27 -14.42 35.49
CA LEU A 514 -3.89 -13.25 36.10
C LEU A 514 -4.34 -12.27 35.02
N ILE A 515 -5.61 -11.90 35.06
CA ILE A 515 -6.23 -10.92 34.18
C ILE A 515 -6.77 -9.79 35.06
N ILE A 516 -6.53 -8.53 34.67
CA ILE A 516 -7.10 -7.37 35.34
C ILE A 516 -7.90 -6.56 34.34
N LYS A 517 -9.14 -6.20 34.70
CA LYS A 517 -10.05 -5.41 33.88
C LYS A 517 -10.44 -4.13 34.61
N ASN A 518 -10.51 -3.02 33.87
CA ASN A 518 -11.09 -1.78 34.39
C ASN A 518 -12.61 -1.89 34.53
N SER A 519 -13.25 -0.83 35.04
CA SER A 519 -14.72 -0.74 35.17
C SER A 519 -15.49 -0.84 33.84
N GLN A 520 -14.81 -0.68 32.70
CA GLN A 520 -15.35 -0.83 31.35
C GLN A 520 -15.13 -2.24 30.77
N GLY A 521 -14.52 -3.17 31.54
CA GLY A 521 -14.24 -4.54 31.10
C GLY A 521 -13.01 -4.67 30.20
N GLN A 522 -12.22 -3.61 30.03
CA GLN A 522 -10.99 -3.62 29.22
C GLN A 522 -9.81 -4.10 30.05
N LEU A 523 -8.94 -4.92 29.44
CA LEU A 523 -7.70 -5.39 30.03
C LEU A 523 -6.77 -4.21 30.35
N ILE A 524 -6.19 -4.17 31.56
CA ILE A 524 -5.25 -3.13 31.97
C ILE A 524 -3.94 -3.70 32.51
N ASP A 525 -2.86 -2.94 32.35
CA ASP A 525 -1.52 -3.29 32.80
C ASP A 525 -1.25 -2.86 34.25
N GLU A 526 -0.05 -3.16 34.76
CA GLU A 526 0.40 -2.77 36.11
C GLU A 526 0.43 -1.25 36.34
N GLU A 527 0.48 -0.44 35.28
CA GLU A 527 0.41 1.02 35.33
C GLU A 527 -1.04 1.54 35.25
N GLY A 528 -2.01 0.65 34.97
CA GLY A 528 -3.42 0.95 34.78
C GLY A 528 -3.79 1.36 33.35
N LYS A 529 -2.92 1.15 32.36
CA LYS A 529 -3.17 1.43 30.94
C LYS A 529 -3.79 0.22 30.25
N VAL A 530 -4.62 0.47 29.24
CA VAL A 530 -5.34 -0.59 28.54
C VAL A 530 -4.40 -1.42 27.64
N VAL A 531 -4.41 -2.74 27.80
CA VAL A 531 -3.59 -3.72 27.05
C VAL A 531 -4.49 -4.71 26.32
N GLY A 532 -4.67 -4.54 25.01
CA GLY A 532 -5.18 -5.58 24.13
C GLY A 532 -6.69 -5.85 24.14
N ALA A 533 -7.43 -5.17 23.26
CA ALA A 533 -8.46 -5.68 22.33
C ALA A 533 -9.23 -4.47 21.79
N GLY A 534 -8.57 -3.75 20.88
CA GLY A 534 -9.04 -2.50 20.31
C GLY A 534 -7.86 -1.81 19.67
N VAL A 535 -7.66 -2.12 18.39
CA VAL A 535 -6.65 -1.53 17.51
C VAL A 535 -6.79 0.00 17.54
N ASN A 536 -5.96 0.66 18.36
CA ASN A 536 -5.34 1.91 17.94
C ASN A 536 -3.93 1.55 17.54
N SER A 537 -3.82 0.97 16.34
CA SER A 537 -2.55 0.86 15.62
C SER A 537 -2.03 2.28 15.37
N THR A 538 -1.22 2.79 16.27
CA THR A 538 -0.34 3.93 15.98
C THR A 538 1.14 3.55 15.97
N ASP A 539 1.47 2.25 16.10
CA ASP A 539 2.86 1.77 16.01
C ASP A 539 2.98 0.49 15.17
N SER A 540 2.32 0.51 14.02
CA SER A 540 2.83 -0.15 12.82
C SER A 540 2.88 0.94 11.76
N GLN A 541 3.76 0.85 10.78
CA GLN A 541 3.80 1.79 9.66
C GLN A 541 2.51 1.68 8.79
N SER A 542 1.35 2.00 9.35
CA SER A 542 0.19 2.40 8.57
C SER A 542 0.54 3.77 8.04
N GLN A 543 0.88 3.84 6.76
CA GLN A 543 0.75 5.08 6.02
C GLN A 543 -0.66 5.62 6.34
N ASP A 544 -0.71 6.75 7.06
CA ASP A 544 -1.97 7.45 7.34
C ASP A 544 -2.77 7.51 6.05
N PHE A 545 -4.05 7.14 6.11
CA PHE A 545 -4.94 7.25 4.97
C PHE A 545 -4.90 8.69 4.49
N LYS A 546 -4.26 8.91 3.34
CA LYS A 546 -4.04 10.25 2.80
C LYS A 546 -4.88 10.38 1.55
N THR A 547 -6.04 11.01 1.69
CA THR A 547 -6.93 11.31 0.57
C THR A 547 -6.17 12.00 -0.55
N THR A 548 -6.07 11.34 -1.70
CA THR A 548 -5.56 11.90 -2.96
C THR A 548 -6.68 12.44 -3.81
N HIS A 549 -7.82 11.73 -3.87
CA HIS A 549 -9.02 12.12 -4.62
C HIS A 549 -10.27 11.91 -3.77
N SER A 550 -11.32 12.68 -4.04
CA SER A 550 -12.56 12.62 -3.27
C SER A 550 -13.76 12.80 -4.21
N PHE A 551 -14.73 11.91 -4.10
CA PHE A 551 -15.93 11.87 -4.95
C PHE A 551 -17.19 11.95 -4.08
N LYS A 552 -18.18 12.71 -4.55
CA LYS A 552 -19.41 12.97 -3.81
C LYS A 552 -20.61 12.47 -4.62
N ILE A 553 -21.39 11.58 -4.01
CA ILE A 553 -22.70 11.15 -4.53
C ILE A 553 -23.78 11.86 -3.72
N GLN A 554 -24.51 12.77 -4.37
CA GLN A 554 -25.63 13.46 -3.73
C GLN A 554 -26.91 12.64 -3.86
N ILE A 555 -27.86 12.87 -2.95
CA ILE A 555 -29.14 12.14 -2.91
C ILE A 555 -29.99 12.40 -4.16
N HIS A 556 -29.80 13.55 -4.79
CA HIS A 556 -30.54 13.90 -6.01
C HIS A 556 -29.85 13.44 -7.30
N PHE A 557 -28.74 12.69 -7.20
CA PHE A 557 -28.11 12.12 -8.39
C PHE A 557 -28.99 11.03 -8.97
N SER A 558 -29.16 11.07 -10.29
CA SER A 558 -29.72 10.00 -11.10
C SER A 558 -28.76 8.81 -11.21
N ASP A 559 -29.26 7.66 -11.64
CA ASP A 559 -28.44 6.46 -11.89
C ASP A 559 -27.27 6.74 -12.85
N ASP A 560 -27.48 7.57 -13.87
CA ASP A 560 -26.44 7.92 -14.83
C ASP A 560 -25.35 8.81 -14.20
N GLU A 561 -25.72 9.71 -13.28
CA GLU A 561 -24.77 10.53 -12.54
C GLU A 561 -23.96 9.69 -11.54
N ILE A 562 -24.60 8.72 -10.88
CA ILE A 562 -23.92 7.76 -9.99
C ILE A 562 -22.92 6.91 -10.80
N LYS A 563 -23.34 6.38 -11.95
CA LYS A 563 -22.44 5.63 -12.85
C LYS A 563 -21.29 6.49 -13.37
N ASN A 564 -21.53 7.77 -13.64
CA ASN A 564 -20.46 8.68 -14.05
C ASN A 564 -19.41 8.87 -12.94
N VAL A 565 -19.83 8.95 -11.67
CA VAL A 565 -18.88 8.98 -10.54
C VAL A 565 -18.05 7.70 -10.49
N PHE A 566 -18.68 6.53 -10.66
CA PHE A 566 -17.97 5.25 -10.70
C PHE A 566 -16.99 5.14 -11.87
N ASN A 567 -17.38 5.56 -13.08
CA ASN A 567 -16.48 5.64 -14.24
C ASN A 567 -15.28 6.57 -14.00
N GLN A 568 -15.42 7.62 -13.18
CA GLN A 568 -14.31 8.49 -12.81
C GLN A 568 -13.37 7.80 -11.83
N ILE A 569 -13.91 7.02 -10.88
CA ILE A 569 -13.13 6.23 -9.93
C ILE A 569 -12.31 5.14 -10.64
N GLU A 570 -12.88 4.49 -11.66
CA GLU A 570 -12.21 3.46 -12.47
C GLU A 570 -10.94 3.96 -13.17
N GLN A 571 -10.85 5.26 -13.49
CA GLN A 571 -9.65 5.86 -14.08
C GLN A 571 -8.42 5.73 -13.15
N TYR A 572 -8.65 5.59 -11.85
CA TYR A 572 -7.63 5.42 -10.81
C TYR A 572 -7.36 3.95 -10.47
N GLN A 573 -7.76 3.02 -11.34
CA GLN A 573 -7.53 1.57 -11.21
C GLN A 573 -8.28 0.90 -10.05
N PHE A 574 -9.37 1.49 -9.58
CA PHE A 574 -10.31 0.84 -8.65
C PHE A 574 -11.44 0.21 -9.46
N ASP A 575 -11.75 -1.07 -9.23
CA ASP A 575 -12.91 -1.73 -9.85
C ASP A 575 -14.18 -1.18 -9.19
N THR A 576 -15.20 -0.81 -9.94
CA THR A 576 -16.43 -0.28 -9.36
C THR A 576 -17.65 -0.96 -9.95
N GLU A 577 -18.59 -1.30 -9.10
CA GLU A 577 -19.83 -1.94 -9.54
C GLU A 577 -21.02 -1.37 -8.77
N LEU A 578 -21.97 -0.80 -9.51
CA LEU A 578 -23.27 -0.43 -8.95
C LEU A 578 -24.15 -1.67 -8.87
N LEU A 579 -24.44 -2.12 -7.64
CA LEU A 579 -25.23 -3.32 -7.39
C LEU A 579 -26.73 -3.00 -7.28
N GLU A 580 -27.08 -1.93 -6.55
CA GLU A 580 -28.47 -1.51 -6.35
C GLU A 580 -28.56 0.00 -6.14
N SER A 581 -29.54 0.63 -6.77
CA SER A 581 -29.97 1.99 -6.48
C SER A 581 -31.49 2.04 -6.44
N THR A 582 -32.05 2.68 -5.41
CA THR A 582 -33.50 2.88 -5.30
C THR A 582 -33.79 4.34 -5.01
N PHE A 583 -34.90 4.84 -5.58
CA PHE A 583 -35.32 6.23 -5.46
C PHE A 583 -36.73 6.32 -4.90
N ASN A 584 -37.00 7.35 -4.11
CA ASN A 584 -38.36 7.67 -3.69
C ASN A 584 -39.16 8.35 -4.83
N GLN A 585 -40.45 8.60 -4.57
CA GLN A 585 -41.36 9.26 -5.52
C GLN A 585 -40.94 10.70 -5.89
N SER A 586 -40.10 11.35 -5.07
CA SER A 586 -39.51 12.66 -5.35
C SER A 586 -38.18 12.57 -6.12
N GLY A 587 -37.77 11.39 -6.57
CA GLY A 587 -36.52 11.18 -7.33
C GLY A 587 -35.25 11.29 -6.48
N SER A 588 -35.36 11.14 -5.16
CA SER A 588 -34.21 11.15 -4.24
C SER A 588 -33.80 9.73 -3.89
N LEU A 589 -32.50 9.45 -3.94
CA LEU A 589 -31.87 8.17 -3.63
C LEU A 589 -32.17 7.75 -2.18
N THR A 590 -32.77 6.57 -2.00
CA THR A 590 -33.16 6.01 -0.70
C THR A 590 -32.27 4.85 -0.26
N ASN A 591 -31.81 4.05 -1.21
CA ASN A 591 -30.87 2.96 -0.98
C ASN A 591 -29.81 2.99 -2.08
N LEU A 592 -28.54 2.82 -1.69
CA LEU A 592 -27.43 2.66 -2.60
C LEU A 592 -26.55 1.52 -2.13
N VAL A 593 -26.37 0.52 -2.98
CA VAL A 593 -25.45 -0.60 -2.79
C VAL A 593 -24.49 -0.61 -3.96
N PHE A 594 -23.21 -0.54 -3.64
CA PHE A 594 -22.15 -0.57 -4.64
C PHE A 594 -20.92 -1.24 -4.08
N ARG A 595 -20.05 -1.68 -4.97
CA ARG A 595 -18.77 -2.30 -4.64
C ARG A 595 -17.64 -1.47 -5.21
N ILE A 596 -16.59 -1.29 -4.43
CA ILE A 596 -15.30 -0.79 -4.92
C ILE A 596 -14.25 -1.84 -4.57
N ASP A 597 -13.56 -2.33 -5.59
CA ASP A 597 -12.72 -3.53 -5.56
C ASP A 597 -13.51 -4.75 -5.00
N ASP A 598 -13.15 -5.21 -3.80
CA ASP A 598 -13.80 -6.34 -3.13
C ASP A 598 -14.69 -5.90 -1.96
N GLU A 599 -14.74 -4.60 -1.63
CA GLU A 599 -15.51 -4.07 -0.52
C GLU A 599 -16.89 -3.60 -0.97
N SER A 600 -17.94 -4.16 -0.36
CA SER A 600 -19.33 -3.78 -0.61
C SER A 600 -19.80 -2.73 0.39
N PHE A 601 -20.34 -1.64 -0.12
CA PHE A 601 -20.86 -0.53 0.66
C PHE A 601 -22.38 -0.45 0.49
N VAL A 602 -23.07 -0.42 1.63
CA VAL A 602 -24.54 -0.37 1.70
C VAL A 602 -24.96 0.87 2.46
N PHE A 603 -25.74 1.74 1.80
CA PHE A 603 -26.23 2.97 2.40
C PHE A 603 -27.75 3.08 2.26
N ASN A 604 -28.42 3.12 3.42
CA ASN A 604 -29.79 3.59 3.51
C ASN A 604 -29.78 5.12 3.69
N VAL A 605 -29.97 5.83 2.60
CA VAL A 605 -29.93 7.30 2.55
C VAL A 605 -31.32 7.85 2.81
N LEU A 606 -31.67 8.04 4.08
CA LEU A 606 -33.01 8.48 4.51
C LEU A 606 -33.15 10.01 4.67
N ASP A 607 -32.05 10.74 4.81
CA ASP A 607 -32.06 12.16 5.21
C ASP A 607 -31.71 13.07 4.04
N SER A 608 -32.57 14.02 3.71
CA SER A 608 -32.45 14.93 2.53
C SER A 608 -31.18 15.80 2.49
N ASN A 609 -30.45 15.92 3.59
CA ASN A 609 -29.24 16.75 3.69
C ASN A 609 -27.94 15.94 3.71
N SER A 610 -28.00 14.63 3.47
CA SER A 610 -26.82 13.76 3.46
C SER A 610 -26.21 13.57 2.08
N PHE A 611 -24.97 13.10 2.02
CA PHE A 611 -24.31 12.65 0.79
C PHE A 611 -23.32 11.55 1.13
N ILE A 612 -22.96 10.75 0.13
CA ILE A 612 -21.92 9.72 0.28
C ILE A 612 -20.62 10.31 -0.25
N LEU A 613 -19.59 10.31 0.60
CA LEU A 613 -18.24 10.73 0.28
C LEU A 613 -17.38 9.48 0.09
N ILE A 614 -16.73 9.37 -1.07
CA ILE A 614 -15.78 8.32 -1.40
C ILE A 614 -14.41 8.98 -1.49
N ASP A 615 -13.58 8.77 -0.48
CA ASP A 615 -12.20 9.22 -0.48
C ASP A 615 -11.29 8.09 -0.98
N ILE A 616 -10.35 8.42 -1.85
CA ILE A 616 -9.36 7.51 -2.41
C ILE A 616 -7.98 7.94 -1.95
N ASP A 617 -7.20 7.00 -1.44
CA ASP A 617 -5.75 7.10 -1.29
C ASP A 617 -5.09 6.25 -2.39
N GLU A 618 -4.81 6.88 -3.54
CA GLU A 618 -4.25 6.23 -4.73
C GLU A 618 -2.87 5.63 -4.44
N ARG A 619 -2.11 6.24 -3.52
CA ARG A 619 -0.73 5.83 -3.21
C ARG A 619 -0.69 4.51 -2.45
N ASN A 620 -1.66 4.33 -1.56
CA ASN A 620 -1.74 3.17 -0.68
C ASN A 620 -2.86 2.21 -1.09
N ASN A 621 -3.56 2.51 -2.19
CA ASN A 621 -4.68 1.76 -2.75
C ASN A 621 -5.78 1.46 -1.71
N ARG A 622 -6.20 2.50 -0.98
CA ARG A 622 -7.26 2.40 0.03
C ARG A 622 -8.43 3.28 -0.36
N VAL A 623 -9.63 2.82 -0.06
CA VAL A 623 -10.86 3.61 -0.20
C VAL A 623 -11.48 3.78 1.17
N ASN A 624 -12.00 4.98 1.43
CA ASN A 624 -12.80 5.25 2.60
C ASN A 624 -14.13 5.83 2.14
N VAL A 625 -15.22 5.13 2.42
CA VAL A 625 -16.56 5.56 2.07
C VAL A 625 -17.33 5.93 3.32
N SER A 626 -17.86 7.15 3.37
CA SER A 626 -18.60 7.64 4.53
C SER A 626 -19.84 8.43 4.14
N LYS A 627 -20.92 8.29 4.91
CA LYS A 627 -22.07 9.19 4.84
C LYS A 627 -21.72 10.49 5.58
N LYS A 628 -21.93 11.63 4.94
CA LYS A 628 -21.72 12.96 5.52
C LYS A 628 -23.00 13.79 5.40
N GLU A 629 -23.16 14.74 6.30
CA GLU A 629 -24.22 15.76 6.24
C GLU A 629 -23.64 17.04 5.64
N ASN A 630 -24.44 17.76 4.85
CA ASN A 630 -24.07 19.03 4.24
C ASN A 630 -23.81 20.14 5.27
#